data_AF-A0A918UVG7-F1
#
_entry.id   AF-A0A918UVG7-F1
#
_cell.length_a   1.000
_cell.length_b   1.000
_cell.length_c   1.000
_cell.angle_alpha   90.00
_cell.angle_beta   90.00
_cell.angle_gamma   90.00
#
_symmetry.space_group_name_H-M   'P 1'
#
loop_
_entity.id
_entity.type
_entity.pdbx_description
1 polymer ?
#
loop_
_entity_poly.entity_id
_entity_poly.type
_entity_poly.pdbx_seq_one_letter_code
_entity_poly.pdbx_strand_id
1 'polypeptide(L)'
;MNTNHAILIATLLATQPAIAEPKAPVVIGYVPAFKGMGPIMANSDLTQYTHLNLSFVNPDPTGAVAINGAMTCMPDSGGAQVTGEALRTAVTLAHAKGTKVLVSLGGGIIPQCSGDWRIMLEPQNLEVVVADLIKLVDDYGLDGLDVDIEGTLLTEIDKAGNYTPFIKALSEALKARGKLLTCATASYEGGMIPASSIPYFDLVNVMAYDAIGPSWGTAGDEHSPLSQAERDMDLWRARGVPKDKLVLGVPFYGYGFGEYKDGYGGMRDLIARYGDDILKADVIGKRCGGCSYITYNGLETLQKKAKLAADKGTGIMVWEISQDTEDHRLIKTAKAALKE
;
A
#
# COMPACT_ATOMS: atom_id res chain seq x y z
N MET A 1 -66.64 -48.25 11.89
CA MET A 1 -66.36 -47.11 10.99
C MET A 1 -65.79 -45.99 11.83
N ASN A 2 -64.48 -45.72 11.72
CA ASN A 2 -63.84 -44.41 11.92
C ASN A 2 -62.33 -44.60 11.76
N THR A 3 -61.82 -44.30 10.57
CA THR A 3 -60.41 -44.28 10.22
C THR A 3 -59.88 -42.85 10.39
N ASN A 4 -59.18 -42.58 11.49
CA ASN A 4 -58.47 -41.33 11.70
C ASN A 4 -57.26 -41.25 10.74
N HIS A 5 -57.31 -40.33 9.78
CA HIS A 5 -56.17 -39.97 8.95
C HIS A 5 -55.44 -38.79 9.61
N ALA A 6 -54.23 -39.02 10.11
CA ALA A 6 -53.33 -37.95 10.55
C ALA A 6 -52.64 -37.35 9.31
N ILE A 7 -52.91 -36.08 9.03
CA ILE A 7 -52.22 -35.33 7.98
C ILE A 7 -50.91 -34.79 8.58
N LEU A 8 -49.78 -35.32 8.11
CA LEU A 8 -48.46 -34.78 8.41
C LEU A 8 -48.20 -33.57 7.50
N ILE A 9 -48.22 -32.36 8.06
CA ILE A 9 -47.80 -31.14 7.36
C ILE A 9 -46.28 -31.05 7.48
N ALA A 10 -45.57 -31.37 6.40
CA ALA A 10 -44.14 -31.14 6.30
C ALA A 10 -43.88 -29.67 5.94
N THR A 11 -43.42 -28.88 6.89
CA THR A 11 -42.99 -27.50 6.66
C THR A 11 -41.62 -27.52 5.97
N LEU A 12 -41.60 -27.31 4.64
CA LEU A 12 -40.35 -27.01 3.93
C LEU A 12 -39.87 -25.63 4.35
N LEU A 13 -38.84 -25.56 5.20
CA LEU A 13 -38.05 -24.34 5.38
C LEU A 13 -37.18 -24.14 4.13
N ALA A 14 -37.64 -23.28 3.23
CA ALA A 14 -36.82 -22.78 2.15
C ALA A 14 -35.71 -21.90 2.75
N THR A 15 -34.49 -22.42 2.82
CA THR A 15 -33.30 -21.62 3.10
C THR A 15 -33.08 -20.70 1.90
N GLN A 16 -33.43 -19.42 2.03
CA GLN A 16 -32.98 -18.42 1.07
C GLN A 16 -31.45 -18.31 1.16
N PRO A 17 -30.72 -18.28 0.03
CA PRO A 17 -29.29 -17.99 0.06
C PRO A 17 -29.11 -16.60 0.66
N ALA A 18 -28.30 -16.50 1.73
CA ALA A 18 -27.91 -15.22 2.28
C ALA A 18 -27.21 -14.44 1.17
N ILE A 19 -27.81 -13.32 0.75
CA ILE A 19 -27.13 -12.35 -0.10
C ILE A 19 -25.97 -11.84 0.75
N ALA A 20 -24.75 -12.24 0.40
CA ALA A 20 -23.55 -11.72 1.06
C ALA A 20 -23.55 -10.20 0.92
N GLU A 21 -23.49 -9.47 2.04
CA GLU A 21 -23.33 -8.03 1.99
C GLU A 21 -22.06 -7.69 1.19
N PRO A 22 -22.07 -6.63 0.38
CA PRO A 22 -20.88 -6.20 -0.35
C PRO A 22 -19.73 -5.97 0.65
N LYS A 23 -18.59 -6.63 0.43
CA LYS A 23 -17.40 -6.44 1.24
C LYS A 23 -17.00 -4.96 1.19
N ALA A 24 -16.80 -4.35 2.36
CA ALA A 24 -16.40 -2.95 2.45
C ALA A 24 -15.10 -2.70 1.64
N PRO A 25 -14.97 -1.56 0.93
CA PRO A 25 -13.78 -1.25 0.17
C PRO A 25 -12.52 -1.22 1.04
N VAL A 26 -11.41 -1.70 0.48
CA VAL A 26 -10.09 -1.63 1.10
C VAL A 26 -9.56 -0.20 0.96
N VAL A 27 -9.04 0.34 2.06
CA VAL A 27 -8.34 1.63 2.10
C VAL A 27 -7.04 1.42 2.87
N ILE A 28 -5.91 1.55 2.17
CA ILE A 28 -4.56 1.35 2.73
C ILE A 28 -3.85 2.70 2.79
N GLY A 29 -3.23 3.00 3.93
CA GLY A 29 -2.39 4.18 4.10
C GLY A 29 -0.96 3.81 4.46
N TYR A 30 0.03 4.30 3.71
CA TYR A 30 1.43 4.21 4.13
C TYR A 30 1.75 5.23 5.23
N VAL A 31 2.51 4.79 6.24
CA VAL A 31 3.02 5.61 7.34
C VAL A 31 4.55 5.59 7.30
N PRO A 32 5.20 6.64 6.75
CA PRO A 32 6.65 6.70 6.65
C PRO A 32 7.27 6.98 8.02
N ALA A 33 7.89 5.96 8.62
CA ALA A 33 8.52 6.08 9.93
C ALA A 33 9.59 7.18 9.97
N PHE A 34 10.33 7.33 8.88
CA PHE A 34 11.38 8.34 8.70
C PHE A 34 10.86 9.79 8.68
N LYS A 35 9.54 10.02 8.62
CA LYS A 35 8.91 11.33 8.82
C LYS A 35 8.29 11.50 10.22
N GLY A 36 8.39 10.48 11.07
CA GLY A 36 7.88 10.49 12.45
C GLY A 36 6.58 9.70 12.57
N MET A 37 6.67 8.39 12.76
CA MET A 37 5.51 7.48 12.89
C MET A 37 4.50 7.94 13.94
N GLY A 38 4.95 8.26 15.16
CA GLY A 38 4.07 8.68 16.26
C GLY A 38 3.23 9.92 15.93
N PRO A 39 3.87 11.06 15.57
CA PRO A 39 3.15 12.26 15.14
C PRO A 39 2.20 12.04 13.97
N ILE A 40 2.60 11.24 12.96
CA ILE A 40 1.74 10.94 11.81
C ILE A 40 0.47 10.21 12.27
N MET A 41 0.61 9.18 13.11
CA MET A 41 -0.53 8.42 13.60
C MET A 41 -1.44 9.25 14.51
N ALA A 42 -0.87 10.11 15.35
CA ALA A 42 -1.63 10.99 16.24
C ALA A 42 -2.44 12.05 15.47
N ASN A 43 -1.89 12.55 14.37
CA ASN A 43 -2.50 13.61 13.56
C ASN A 43 -3.36 13.08 12.40
N SER A 44 -3.53 11.77 12.26
CA SER A 44 -4.33 11.16 11.19
C SER A 44 -5.63 10.59 11.73
N ASP A 45 -6.73 10.79 11.00
CA ASP A 45 -7.97 10.06 11.27
C ASP A 45 -7.86 8.60 10.79
N LEU A 46 -7.35 7.74 11.66
CA LEU A 46 -7.12 6.33 11.33
C LEU A 46 -8.42 5.57 10.97
N THR A 47 -9.60 6.08 11.37
CA THR A 47 -10.89 5.47 11.00
C THR A 47 -11.17 5.56 9.49
N GLN A 48 -10.41 6.38 8.76
CA GLN A 48 -10.46 6.44 7.31
C GLN A 48 -9.83 5.20 6.65
N TYR A 49 -8.96 4.47 7.35
CA TYR A 49 -8.16 3.38 6.79
C TYR A 49 -8.58 2.02 7.34
N THR A 50 -8.59 1.03 6.45
CA THR A 50 -8.78 -0.38 6.80
C THR A 50 -7.46 -1.06 7.17
N HIS A 51 -6.36 -0.61 6.55
CA HIS A 51 -5.00 -1.11 6.77
C HIS A 51 -4.02 0.07 6.79
N LEU A 52 -2.97 -0.04 7.59
CA LEU A 52 -1.79 0.81 7.54
C LEU A 52 -0.57 -0.03 7.22
N ASN A 53 0.29 0.49 6.33
CA ASN A 53 1.59 -0.09 6.02
C ASN A 53 2.67 0.82 6.64
N LEU A 54 3.34 0.35 7.69
CA LEU A 54 4.41 1.10 8.35
C LEU A 54 5.71 0.91 7.56
N SER A 55 6.25 1.98 6.98
CA SER A 55 7.37 1.94 6.04
C SER A 55 8.67 2.51 6.64
N PHE A 56 9.84 1.89 6.48
CA PHE A 56 10.10 0.53 5.98
C PHE A 56 11.08 -0.19 6.90
N VAL A 57 10.90 -1.50 7.07
CA VAL A 57 11.91 -2.36 7.70
C VAL A 57 12.76 -3.02 6.62
N ASN A 58 14.07 -3.05 6.83
CA ASN A 58 14.98 -3.81 5.98
C ASN A 58 15.91 -4.67 6.84
N PRO A 59 16.21 -5.91 6.43
CA PRO A 59 17.12 -6.76 7.17
C PRO A 59 18.51 -6.15 7.23
N ASP A 60 19.22 -6.30 8.35
CA ASP A 60 20.63 -5.92 8.45
C ASP A 60 21.54 -6.91 7.68
N PRO A 61 22.86 -6.73 7.60
CA PRO A 61 23.76 -7.66 6.88
C PRO A 61 23.74 -9.12 7.36
N THR A 62 23.19 -9.41 8.54
CA THR A 62 23.02 -10.77 9.06
C THR A 62 21.67 -11.40 8.71
N GLY A 63 20.73 -10.61 8.17
CA GLY A 63 19.37 -11.04 7.84
C GLY A 63 18.33 -10.69 8.92
N ALA A 64 18.75 -10.14 10.06
CA ALA A 64 17.86 -9.81 11.15
C ALA A 64 17.01 -8.58 10.80
N VAL A 65 15.71 -8.64 11.12
CA VAL A 65 14.77 -7.53 10.90
C VAL A 65 14.48 -6.72 12.17
N ALA A 66 14.95 -7.21 13.32
CA ALA A 66 14.90 -6.51 14.59
C ALA A 66 16.06 -6.96 15.49
N ILE A 67 16.72 -6.01 16.14
CA ILE A 67 17.86 -6.25 17.04
C ILE A 67 17.66 -5.43 18.30
N ASN A 68 17.83 -6.05 19.48
CA ASN A 68 17.73 -5.40 20.78
C ASN A 68 16.43 -4.59 20.97
N GLY A 69 15.32 -5.10 20.42
CA GLY A 69 14.01 -4.44 20.51
C GLY A 69 13.85 -3.21 19.62
N ALA A 70 14.66 -3.04 18.58
CA ALA A 70 14.49 -2.00 17.56
C ALA A 70 14.50 -2.61 16.15
N MET A 71 13.75 -2.00 15.23
CA MET A 71 13.61 -2.44 13.85
C MET A 71 14.88 -2.11 13.07
N THR A 72 15.42 -3.08 12.33
CA THR A 72 16.61 -2.80 11.53
C THR A 72 16.24 -1.95 10.32
N CYS A 73 17.07 -0.93 10.06
CA CYS A 73 16.95 -0.08 8.90
C CYS A 73 15.58 0.58 8.69
N MET A 74 14.87 0.82 9.79
CA MET A 74 13.65 1.61 9.86
C MET A 74 13.91 2.85 10.72
N PRO A 75 14.54 3.89 10.14
CA PRO A 75 14.79 5.12 10.89
C PRO A 75 13.48 5.86 11.19
N ASP A 76 13.42 6.48 12.36
CA ASP A 76 12.45 7.51 12.69
C ASP A 76 12.86 8.87 12.10
N SER A 77 12.10 9.92 12.38
CA SER A 77 12.41 11.29 11.93
C SER A 77 13.73 11.86 12.48
N GLY A 78 14.26 11.29 13.57
CA GLY A 78 15.56 11.65 14.15
C GLY A 78 16.71 10.79 13.64
N GLY A 79 16.45 9.79 12.80
CA GLY A 79 17.44 8.83 12.30
C GLY A 79 17.72 7.65 13.23
N ALA A 80 17.10 7.61 14.42
CA ALA A 80 17.18 6.46 15.32
C ALA A 80 16.28 5.34 14.79
N GLN A 81 16.62 4.08 15.08
CA GLN A 81 15.77 2.97 14.65
C GLN A 81 14.46 2.94 15.45
N VAL A 82 13.34 2.71 14.77
CA VAL A 82 12.02 2.57 15.41
C VAL A 82 12.08 1.47 16.46
N THR A 83 11.73 1.80 17.69
CA THR A 83 11.69 0.82 18.78
C THR A 83 10.46 -0.08 18.67
N GLY A 84 10.58 -1.27 19.22
CA GLY A 84 9.48 -2.21 19.35
C GLY A 84 8.33 -1.71 20.23
N GLU A 85 8.63 -0.81 21.18
CA GLU A 85 7.59 -0.11 21.96
C GLU A 85 6.81 0.90 21.10
N ALA A 86 7.52 1.69 20.28
CA ALA A 86 6.87 2.58 19.33
C ALA A 86 6.01 1.80 18.33
N LEU A 87 6.50 0.65 17.86
CA LEU A 87 5.75 -0.24 16.97
C LEU A 87 4.49 -0.82 17.65
N ARG A 88 4.59 -1.33 18.89
CA ARG A 88 3.42 -1.79 19.65
C ARG A 88 2.40 -0.68 19.91
N THR A 89 2.88 0.54 20.16
CA THR A 89 2.02 1.72 20.34
C THR A 89 1.25 2.02 19.06
N ALA A 90 1.92 2.01 17.91
CA ALA A 90 1.30 2.17 16.60
C ALA A 90 0.20 1.13 16.36
N VAL A 91 0.52 -0.16 16.57
CA VAL A 91 -0.44 -1.27 16.45
C VAL A 91 -1.66 -1.05 17.35
N THR A 92 -1.45 -0.73 18.63
CA THR A 92 -2.52 -0.51 19.60
C THR A 92 -3.43 0.65 19.19
N LEU A 93 -2.86 1.77 18.74
CA LEU A 93 -3.63 2.94 18.29
C LEU A 93 -4.50 2.62 17.07
N ALA A 94 -3.96 1.90 16.09
CA ALA A 94 -4.69 1.51 14.89
C ALA A 94 -5.78 0.47 15.18
N HIS A 95 -5.48 -0.56 15.98
CA HIS A 95 -6.45 -1.57 16.38
C HIS A 95 -7.63 -0.97 17.15
N ALA A 96 -7.38 0.03 18.02
CA ALA A 96 -8.43 0.76 18.72
C ALA A 96 -9.39 1.52 17.77
N LYS A 97 -9.01 1.71 16.49
CA LYS A 97 -9.83 2.30 15.42
C LYS A 97 -10.35 1.27 14.42
N GLY A 98 -10.12 -0.02 14.65
CA GLY A 98 -10.52 -1.11 13.75
C GLY A 98 -9.64 -1.23 12.51
N THR A 99 -8.45 -0.62 12.52
CA THR A 99 -7.53 -0.59 11.39
C THR A 99 -6.42 -1.62 11.60
N LYS A 100 -6.17 -2.45 10.58
CA LYS A 100 -5.08 -3.44 10.61
C LYS A 100 -3.72 -2.77 10.38
N VAL A 101 -2.65 -3.36 10.90
CA VAL A 101 -1.29 -2.85 10.75
C VAL A 101 -0.37 -3.91 10.17
N LEU A 102 0.25 -3.57 9.04
CA LEU A 102 1.32 -4.33 8.42
C LEU A 102 2.61 -3.52 8.51
N VAL A 103 3.74 -4.21 8.57
CA VAL A 103 5.05 -3.61 8.32
C VAL A 103 5.41 -3.83 6.85
N SER A 104 5.83 -2.76 6.18
CA SER A 104 6.29 -2.82 4.79
C SER A 104 7.81 -3.01 4.75
N LEU A 105 8.25 -3.96 3.92
CA LEU A 105 9.64 -4.35 3.72
C LEU A 105 10.20 -3.74 2.44
N GLY A 106 11.48 -3.36 2.44
CA GLY A 106 12.13 -2.81 1.25
C GLY A 106 11.94 -1.30 1.13
N GLY A 107 11.15 -0.89 0.15
CA GLY A 107 10.95 0.47 -0.35
C GLY A 107 11.75 0.75 -1.63
N GLY A 108 11.33 1.78 -2.36
CA GLY A 108 11.99 2.21 -3.60
C GLY A 108 13.47 2.60 -3.47
N ILE A 109 13.95 2.89 -2.26
CA ILE A 109 15.37 3.07 -1.95
C ILE A 109 15.74 2.17 -0.76
N ILE A 110 16.59 1.18 -1.01
CA ILE A 110 17.13 0.32 0.04
C ILE A 110 18.17 1.09 0.86
N PRO A 111 18.01 1.20 2.19
CA PRO A 111 18.94 1.93 3.04
C PRO A 111 20.32 1.24 3.10
N GLN A 112 21.39 2.04 3.24
CA GLN A 112 22.77 1.52 3.26
C GLN A 112 23.03 0.51 4.39
N CYS A 113 22.31 0.60 5.51
CA CYS A 113 22.45 -0.36 6.61
C CYS A 113 21.84 -1.74 6.29
N SER A 114 21.06 -1.85 5.20
CA SER A 114 20.44 -3.11 4.81
C SER A 114 21.51 -4.10 4.38
N GLY A 115 21.29 -5.38 4.66
CA GLY A 115 22.02 -6.42 3.96
C GLY A 115 21.50 -6.63 2.54
N ASP A 116 22.16 -7.52 1.80
CA ASP A 116 21.83 -7.78 0.40
C ASP A 116 20.67 -8.77 0.27
N TRP A 117 19.50 -8.24 -0.09
CA TRP A 117 18.30 -9.01 -0.39
C TRP A 117 18.54 -10.12 -1.42
N ARG A 118 19.49 -9.96 -2.35
CA ARG A 118 19.80 -11.01 -3.34
C ARG A 118 20.31 -12.28 -2.68
N ILE A 119 21.19 -12.12 -1.69
CA ILE A 119 21.83 -13.21 -0.94
C ILE A 119 20.84 -13.78 0.07
N MET A 120 20.11 -12.91 0.77
CA MET A 120 19.17 -13.32 1.82
C MET A 120 18.03 -14.19 1.32
N LEU A 121 17.59 -13.96 0.07
CA LEU A 121 16.51 -14.73 -0.53
C LEU A 121 16.99 -15.98 -1.27
N GLU A 122 18.29 -16.30 -1.23
CA GLU A 122 18.80 -17.58 -1.73
C GLU A 122 18.28 -18.76 -0.87
N PRO A 123 18.12 -19.96 -1.46
CA PRO A 123 17.52 -21.11 -0.79
C PRO A 123 18.12 -21.46 0.58
N GLN A 124 19.43 -21.29 0.76
CA GLN A 124 20.12 -21.59 2.01
C GLN A 124 19.86 -20.59 3.15
N ASN A 125 19.42 -19.37 2.83
CA ASN A 125 19.16 -18.30 3.80
C ASN A 125 17.66 -18.07 4.04
N LEU A 126 16.83 -18.56 3.11
CA LEU A 126 15.42 -18.23 3.05
C LEU A 126 14.64 -18.58 4.33
N GLU A 127 14.89 -19.74 4.90
CA GLU A 127 14.19 -20.21 6.10
C GLU A 127 14.45 -19.28 7.31
N VAL A 128 15.69 -18.82 7.47
CA VAL A 128 16.09 -17.91 8.55
C VAL A 128 15.39 -16.56 8.40
N VAL A 129 15.42 -15.99 7.19
CA VAL A 129 14.78 -14.71 6.89
C VAL A 129 13.27 -14.78 7.11
N VAL A 130 12.61 -15.84 6.65
CA VAL A 130 11.17 -16.03 6.87
C VAL A 130 10.86 -16.21 8.35
N ALA A 131 11.66 -16.97 9.10
CA ALA A 131 11.46 -17.15 10.53
C ALA A 131 11.57 -15.83 11.31
N ASP A 132 12.55 -14.99 10.98
CA ASP A 132 12.76 -13.69 11.62
C ASP A 132 11.63 -12.70 11.30
N LEU A 133 11.16 -12.66 10.05
CA LEU A 133 9.99 -11.86 9.64
C LEU A 133 8.72 -12.30 10.35
N ILE A 134 8.54 -13.61 10.53
CA ILE A 134 7.39 -14.16 11.25
C ILE A 134 7.48 -13.83 12.75
N LYS A 135 8.68 -13.92 13.33
CA LYS A 135 8.93 -13.49 14.70
C LYS A 135 8.59 -12.01 14.91
N LEU A 136 8.93 -11.15 13.96
CA LEU A 136 8.54 -9.74 13.97
C LEU A 136 7.01 -9.57 14.05
N VAL A 137 6.26 -10.32 13.25
CA VAL A 137 4.80 -10.28 13.26
C VAL A 137 4.24 -10.71 14.62
N ASP A 138 4.74 -11.81 15.15
CA ASP A 138 4.26 -12.39 16.42
C ASP A 138 4.62 -11.51 17.63
N ASP A 139 5.85 -10.97 17.70
CA ASP A 139 6.36 -10.18 18.85
C ASP A 139 5.68 -8.80 19.00
N TYR A 140 5.23 -8.21 17.90
CA TYR A 140 4.68 -6.85 17.88
C TYR A 140 3.18 -6.79 17.56
N GLY A 141 2.52 -7.94 17.39
CA GLY A 141 1.08 -8.01 17.21
C GLY A 141 0.61 -7.50 15.84
N LEU A 142 1.46 -7.57 14.83
CA LEU A 142 1.13 -7.12 13.48
C LEU A 142 0.05 -8.01 12.86
N ASP A 143 -0.73 -7.46 11.93
CA ASP A 143 -1.74 -8.17 11.15
C ASP A 143 -1.16 -8.81 9.89
N GLY A 144 0.08 -8.50 9.55
CA GLY A 144 0.72 -9.02 8.35
C GLY A 144 1.99 -8.28 7.96
N LEU A 145 2.45 -8.58 6.76
CA LEU A 145 3.61 -7.95 6.12
C LEU A 145 3.25 -7.48 4.72
N ASP A 146 3.87 -6.39 4.30
CA ASP A 146 3.81 -5.86 2.95
C ASP A 146 5.22 -5.93 2.33
N VAL A 147 5.33 -6.38 1.09
CA VAL A 147 6.62 -6.48 0.38
C VAL A 147 6.69 -5.45 -0.74
N ASP A 148 7.64 -4.53 -0.64
CA ASP A 148 7.86 -3.44 -1.59
C ASP A 148 9.31 -3.44 -2.07
N ILE A 149 9.71 -4.49 -2.81
CA ILE A 149 11.04 -4.57 -3.42
C ILE A 149 10.91 -4.11 -4.87
N GLU A 150 11.63 -3.06 -5.24
CA GLU A 150 11.44 -2.37 -6.51
C GLU A 150 12.65 -2.41 -7.45
N GLY A 151 12.39 -2.08 -8.72
CA GLY A 151 13.41 -1.76 -9.73
C GLY A 151 14.43 -2.87 -10.01
N THR A 152 15.69 -2.47 -10.17
CA THR A 152 16.78 -3.39 -10.53
C THR A 152 16.94 -4.51 -9.50
N LEU A 153 16.75 -4.21 -8.21
CA LEU A 153 16.86 -5.22 -7.16
C LEU A 153 15.81 -6.33 -7.32
N LEU A 154 14.55 -5.96 -7.52
CA LEU A 154 13.48 -6.92 -7.80
C LEU A 154 13.81 -7.76 -9.04
N THR A 155 14.25 -7.10 -10.11
CA THR A 155 14.60 -7.76 -11.38
C THR A 155 15.68 -8.82 -11.20
N GLU A 156 16.70 -8.53 -10.41
CA GLU A 156 17.80 -9.46 -10.16
C GLU A 156 17.37 -10.64 -9.28
N ILE A 157 16.57 -10.40 -8.25
CA ILE A 157 16.02 -11.45 -7.37
C ILE A 157 15.08 -12.38 -8.16
N ASP A 158 14.23 -11.82 -9.04
CA ASP A 158 13.35 -12.61 -9.89
C ASP A 158 14.11 -13.43 -10.93
N LYS A 159 15.10 -12.83 -11.61
CA LYS A 159 15.97 -13.56 -12.56
C LYS A 159 16.74 -14.70 -11.91
N ALA A 160 17.13 -14.55 -10.64
CA ALA A 160 17.74 -15.62 -9.86
C ALA A 160 16.75 -16.72 -9.46
N GLY A 161 15.44 -16.50 -9.63
CA GLY A 161 14.38 -17.44 -9.25
C GLY A 161 14.00 -17.39 -7.77
N ASN A 162 14.43 -16.36 -7.04
CA ASN A 162 14.35 -16.30 -5.58
C ASN A 162 13.11 -15.56 -5.06
N TYR A 163 12.49 -14.68 -5.86
CA TYR A 163 11.35 -13.87 -5.39
C TYR A 163 10.12 -14.72 -5.07
N THR A 164 9.68 -15.56 -6.02
CA THR A 164 8.45 -16.36 -5.83
C THR A 164 8.55 -17.38 -4.67
N PRO A 165 9.65 -18.13 -4.50
CA PRO A 165 9.84 -19.00 -3.33
C PRO A 165 9.75 -18.24 -2.01
N PHE A 166 10.33 -17.05 -1.94
CA PHE A 166 10.23 -16.20 -0.76
C PHE A 166 8.80 -15.79 -0.44
N ILE A 167 8.08 -15.25 -1.43
CA ILE A 167 6.69 -14.86 -1.25
C ILE A 167 5.81 -16.05 -0.85
N LYS A 168 6.04 -17.23 -1.46
CA LYS A 168 5.32 -18.47 -1.12
C LYS A 168 5.55 -18.86 0.34
N ALA A 169 6.80 -18.98 0.77
CA ALA A 169 7.15 -19.40 2.13
C ALA A 169 6.60 -18.42 3.18
N LEU A 170 6.71 -17.13 2.92
CA LEU A 170 6.18 -16.09 3.80
C LEU A 170 4.64 -16.15 3.88
N SER A 171 3.96 -16.34 2.74
CA SER A 171 2.51 -16.47 2.69
C SER A 171 1.98 -17.67 3.46
N GLU A 172 2.62 -18.83 3.31
CA GLU A 172 2.25 -20.05 4.04
C GLU A 172 2.36 -19.85 5.55
N ALA A 173 3.47 -19.26 6.01
CA ALA A 173 3.71 -19.00 7.42
C ALA A 173 2.75 -17.94 8.01
N LEU A 174 2.42 -16.88 7.26
CA LEU A 174 1.46 -15.85 7.68
C LEU A 174 0.02 -16.39 7.70
N LYS A 175 -0.40 -17.12 6.66
CA LYS A 175 -1.75 -17.70 6.60
C LYS A 175 -2.01 -18.72 7.70
N ALA A 176 -1.00 -19.51 8.08
CA ALA A 176 -1.09 -20.40 9.23
C ALA A 176 -1.39 -19.67 10.56
N ARG A 177 -1.13 -18.35 10.62
CA ARG A 177 -1.40 -17.46 11.76
C ARG A 177 -2.63 -16.57 11.56
N GLY A 178 -3.35 -16.72 10.45
CA GLY A 178 -4.44 -15.83 10.07
C GLY A 178 -3.98 -14.40 9.75
N LYS A 179 -2.73 -14.23 9.31
CA LYS A 179 -2.10 -12.94 8.98
C LYS A 179 -2.06 -12.71 7.48
N LEU A 180 -1.94 -11.45 7.09
CA LEU A 180 -1.97 -10.98 5.71
C LEU A 180 -0.58 -10.91 5.10
N LEU A 181 -0.47 -11.20 3.82
CA LEU A 181 0.68 -10.83 2.98
C LEU A 181 0.21 -9.93 1.84
N THR A 182 0.77 -8.74 1.74
CA THR A 182 0.50 -7.80 0.63
C THR A 182 1.78 -7.41 -0.08
N CYS A 183 1.66 -6.74 -1.22
CA CYS A 183 2.80 -6.13 -1.90
C CYS A 183 2.44 -4.79 -2.52
N ALA A 184 3.46 -3.95 -2.72
CA ALA A 184 3.42 -2.87 -3.69
C ALA A 184 4.09 -3.29 -4.99
N THR A 185 3.58 -2.81 -6.13
CA THR A 185 4.14 -3.11 -7.45
C THR A 185 3.83 -2.00 -8.45
N ALA A 186 4.75 -1.77 -9.39
CA ALA A 186 4.59 -0.80 -10.47
C ALA A 186 4.19 -1.48 -11.79
N SER A 187 4.01 -0.69 -12.86
CA SER A 187 3.54 -1.15 -14.17
C SER A 187 4.54 -0.90 -15.30
N TYR A 188 5.83 -1.05 -15.00
CA TYR A 188 6.94 -0.94 -15.96
C TYR A 188 7.90 -2.13 -15.86
N GLU A 189 8.71 -2.34 -16.90
CA GLU A 189 9.68 -3.44 -16.93
C GLU A 189 10.67 -3.34 -15.76
N GLY A 190 10.72 -4.39 -14.94
CA GLY A 190 11.55 -4.44 -13.74
C GLY A 190 10.94 -3.85 -12.46
N GLY A 191 9.81 -3.12 -12.54
CA GLY A 191 9.02 -2.70 -11.37
C GLY A 191 7.84 -3.62 -11.05
N MET A 192 7.65 -4.66 -11.86
CA MET A 192 6.52 -5.57 -11.83
C MET A 192 6.87 -6.86 -11.07
N ILE A 193 6.10 -7.18 -10.02
CA ILE A 193 6.26 -8.48 -9.34
C ILE A 193 6.01 -9.64 -10.32
N PRO A 194 6.63 -10.82 -10.11
CA PRO A 194 6.45 -11.98 -10.99
C PRO A 194 5.02 -12.50 -10.91
N ALA A 195 4.41 -12.85 -12.05
CA ALA A 195 3.01 -13.32 -12.07
C ALA A 195 2.80 -14.61 -11.25
N SER A 196 3.84 -15.45 -11.14
CA SER A 196 3.84 -16.65 -10.30
C SER A 196 3.71 -16.37 -8.80
N SER A 197 3.97 -15.13 -8.36
CA SER A 197 3.84 -14.72 -6.95
C SER A 197 2.42 -14.26 -6.58
N ILE A 198 1.60 -13.86 -7.55
CA ILE A 198 0.23 -13.31 -7.35
C ILE A 198 -0.67 -14.19 -6.46
N PRO A 199 -0.72 -15.53 -6.61
CA PRO A 199 -1.62 -16.36 -5.82
C PRO A 199 -1.38 -16.29 -4.30
N TYR A 200 -0.18 -15.91 -3.88
CA TYR A 200 0.22 -15.90 -2.48
C TYR A 200 -0.19 -14.62 -1.75
N PHE A 201 -0.39 -13.51 -2.45
CA PHE A 201 -0.81 -12.25 -1.85
C PHE A 201 -2.30 -12.20 -1.54
N ASP A 202 -2.65 -11.53 -0.46
CA ASP A 202 -4.02 -11.18 -0.09
C ASP A 202 -4.46 -9.89 -0.78
N LEU A 203 -3.55 -8.92 -0.95
CA LEU A 203 -3.76 -7.69 -1.71
C LEU A 203 -2.52 -7.34 -2.54
N VAL A 204 -2.74 -6.80 -3.74
CA VAL A 204 -1.72 -6.31 -4.66
C VAL A 204 -1.96 -4.82 -4.89
N ASN A 205 -1.04 -3.98 -4.38
CA ASN A 205 -1.14 -2.53 -4.38
C ASN A 205 -0.38 -1.96 -5.58
N VAL A 206 -1.11 -1.44 -6.58
CA VAL A 206 -0.53 -0.96 -7.83
C VAL A 206 -0.15 0.52 -7.72
N MET A 207 1.13 0.83 -7.81
CA MET A 207 1.67 2.20 -7.74
C MET A 207 1.44 2.96 -9.06
N ALA A 208 0.19 3.38 -9.30
CA ALA A 208 -0.23 4.11 -10.50
C ALA A 208 0.07 5.63 -10.41
N TYR A 209 1.32 5.93 -10.09
CA TYR A 209 1.88 7.28 -9.98
C TYR A 209 3.35 7.27 -10.47
N ASP A 210 4.04 8.39 -10.31
CA ASP A 210 5.45 8.58 -10.70
C ASP A 210 5.78 8.35 -12.18
N ALA A 211 4.80 8.54 -13.08
CA ALA A 211 5.03 8.45 -14.54
C ALA A 211 6.14 9.40 -15.03
N ILE A 212 6.24 10.57 -14.41
CA ILE A 212 7.29 11.56 -14.64
C ILE A 212 7.73 12.16 -13.32
N GLY A 213 8.92 12.73 -13.29
CA GLY A 213 9.42 13.51 -12.16
C GLY A 213 10.49 14.49 -12.58
N PRO A 214 11.07 15.26 -11.64
CA PRO A 214 12.01 16.33 -11.97
C PRO A 214 13.27 15.84 -12.72
N SER A 215 13.63 14.56 -12.58
CA SER A 215 14.80 13.95 -13.20
C SER A 215 14.50 12.76 -14.12
N TRP A 216 13.24 12.46 -14.43
CA TRP A 216 12.85 11.37 -15.34
C TRP A 216 11.54 11.64 -16.07
N GLY A 217 11.31 10.91 -17.16
CA GLY A 217 10.12 11.08 -18.00
C GLY A 217 10.17 12.36 -18.84
N THR A 218 9.05 12.70 -19.47
CA THR A 218 8.93 13.85 -20.36
C THR A 218 8.25 15.00 -19.62
N ALA A 219 8.95 16.12 -19.46
CA ALA A 219 8.33 17.34 -18.95
C ALA A 219 7.17 17.77 -19.85
N GLY A 220 6.12 18.34 -19.25
CA GLY A 220 4.88 18.70 -19.92
C GLY A 220 3.73 17.71 -19.74
N ASP A 221 3.92 16.63 -19.00
CA ASP A 221 2.87 15.65 -18.65
C ASP A 221 2.49 15.71 -17.15
N GLU A 222 1.55 14.86 -16.74
CA GLU A 222 1.19 14.61 -15.33
C GLU A 222 1.98 13.43 -14.76
N HIS A 223 2.33 13.45 -13.48
CA HIS A 223 3.02 12.32 -12.84
C HIS A 223 2.08 11.17 -12.45
N SER A 224 0.78 11.44 -12.34
CA SER A 224 -0.21 10.42 -11.96
C SER A 224 -1.54 10.65 -12.67
N PRO A 225 -1.58 10.62 -14.02
CA PRO A 225 -2.81 10.84 -14.77
C PRO A 225 -3.81 9.69 -14.56
N LEU A 226 -5.12 9.97 -14.68
CA LEU A 226 -6.16 8.93 -14.66
C LEU A 226 -5.90 7.85 -15.71
N SER A 227 -5.39 8.22 -16.89
CA SER A 227 -5.11 7.27 -17.96
C SER A 227 -4.01 6.27 -17.60
N GLN A 228 -3.06 6.61 -16.73
CA GLN A 228 -2.09 5.64 -16.20
C GLN A 228 -2.81 4.66 -15.28
N ALA A 229 -3.63 5.15 -14.35
CA ALA A 229 -4.39 4.28 -13.45
C ALA A 229 -5.29 3.29 -14.23
N GLU A 230 -5.96 3.73 -15.29
CA GLU A 230 -6.77 2.84 -16.15
C GLU A 230 -5.93 1.73 -16.78
N ARG A 231 -4.80 2.09 -17.41
CA ARG A 231 -3.89 1.13 -18.05
C ARG A 231 -3.32 0.14 -17.05
N ASP A 232 -2.87 0.64 -15.90
CA ASP A 232 -2.20 -0.15 -14.88
C ASP A 232 -3.16 -1.16 -14.22
N MET A 233 -4.40 -0.73 -13.92
CA MET A 233 -5.43 -1.63 -13.41
C MET A 233 -5.80 -2.71 -14.42
N ASP A 234 -5.96 -2.35 -15.71
CA ASP A 234 -6.24 -3.33 -16.76
C ASP A 234 -5.09 -4.32 -16.96
N LEU A 235 -3.85 -3.84 -16.92
CA LEU A 235 -2.66 -4.67 -17.00
C LEU A 235 -2.66 -5.72 -15.89
N TRP A 236 -2.85 -5.32 -14.63
CA TRP A 236 -2.80 -6.24 -13.50
C TRP A 236 -3.98 -7.22 -13.47
N ARG A 237 -5.16 -6.82 -13.95
CA ARG A 237 -6.28 -7.74 -14.21
C ARG A 237 -5.92 -8.76 -15.29
N ALA A 238 -5.33 -8.34 -16.41
CA ALA A 238 -4.88 -9.22 -17.49
C ALA A 238 -3.76 -10.18 -17.04
N ARG A 239 -2.92 -9.77 -16.09
CA ARG A 239 -1.89 -10.60 -15.47
C ARG A 239 -2.42 -11.58 -14.42
N GLY A 240 -3.71 -11.54 -14.14
CA GLY A 240 -4.39 -12.54 -13.31
C GLY A 240 -4.64 -12.14 -11.86
N VAL A 241 -4.44 -10.85 -11.48
CA VAL A 241 -4.82 -10.39 -10.14
C VAL A 241 -6.36 -10.36 -10.03
N PRO A 242 -6.98 -11.10 -9.09
CA PRO A 242 -8.42 -11.05 -8.86
C PRO A 242 -8.91 -9.65 -8.44
N LYS A 243 -10.16 -9.30 -8.77
CA LYS A 243 -10.72 -7.96 -8.50
C LYS A 243 -10.72 -7.68 -7.00
N ASP A 244 -11.07 -8.68 -6.19
CA ASP A 244 -11.11 -8.64 -4.73
C ASP A 244 -9.73 -8.58 -4.05
N LYS A 245 -8.64 -8.60 -4.83
CA LYS A 245 -7.25 -8.43 -4.37
C LYS A 245 -6.55 -7.19 -4.93
N LEU A 246 -7.06 -6.60 -6.00
CA LEU A 246 -6.39 -5.51 -6.72
C LEU A 246 -6.71 -4.16 -6.09
N VAL A 247 -5.68 -3.40 -5.72
CA VAL A 247 -5.81 -2.10 -5.03
C VAL A 247 -5.09 -1.03 -5.84
N LEU A 248 -5.77 0.09 -6.11
CA LEU A 248 -5.21 1.21 -6.87
C LEU A 248 -4.45 2.18 -5.96
N GLY A 249 -3.17 2.39 -6.22
CA GLY A 249 -2.34 3.40 -5.57
C GLY A 249 -2.62 4.82 -6.08
N VAL A 250 -2.69 5.79 -5.17
CA VAL A 250 -2.79 7.23 -5.48
C VAL A 250 -1.78 8.04 -4.67
N PRO A 251 -1.20 9.11 -5.24
CA PRO A 251 -0.24 9.96 -4.54
C PRO A 251 -0.93 11.10 -3.79
N PHE A 252 -0.50 11.39 -2.58
CA PHE A 252 -0.86 12.60 -1.82
C PHE A 252 0.22 13.68 -1.92
N TYR A 253 1.01 13.66 -2.98
CA TYR A 253 2.07 14.61 -3.28
C TYR A 253 2.03 15.00 -4.76
N GLY A 254 2.84 15.98 -5.12
CA GLY A 254 3.10 16.33 -6.52
C GLY A 254 4.58 16.44 -6.85
N TYR A 255 4.89 16.53 -8.13
CA TYR A 255 6.22 16.84 -8.65
C TYR A 255 6.26 18.17 -9.38
N GLY A 256 7.37 18.88 -9.20
CA GLY A 256 7.60 20.21 -9.75
C GLY A 256 8.63 20.21 -10.88
N PHE A 257 8.40 21.07 -11.86
CA PHE A 257 9.20 21.25 -13.05
C PHE A 257 9.54 22.73 -13.24
N GLY A 258 10.64 23.01 -13.94
CA GLY A 258 11.14 24.37 -14.13
C GLY A 258 11.44 25.05 -12.80
N GLU A 259 10.85 26.22 -12.55
CA GLU A 259 11.03 26.99 -11.32
C GLU A 259 10.48 26.28 -10.07
N TYR A 260 9.57 25.30 -10.23
CA TYR A 260 9.01 24.54 -9.13
C TYR A 260 9.80 23.28 -8.78
N LYS A 261 10.93 23.01 -9.44
CA LYS A 261 11.72 21.78 -9.25
C LYS A 261 12.15 21.52 -7.80
N ASP A 262 12.29 22.56 -6.98
CA ASP A 262 12.68 22.44 -5.56
C ASP A 262 11.49 22.75 -4.62
N GLY A 263 10.33 23.07 -5.19
CA GLY A 263 9.14 23.57 -4.49
C GLY A 263 7.96 22.60 -4.45
N TYR A 264 8.13 21.36 -4.90
CA TYR A 264 7.11 20.31 -4.83
C TYR A 264 7.11 19.60 -3.47
N GLY A 265 6.11 18.77 -3.20
CA GLY A 265 5.98 18.08 -1.92
C GLY A 265 4.60 17.49 -1.69
N GLY A 266 4.30 17.22 -0.41
CA GLY A 266 3.00 16.74 0.00
C GLY A 266 1.89 17.75 -0.23
N MET A 267 0.67 17.27 -0.44
CA MET A 267 -0.49 18.13 -0.68
C MET A 267 -0.74 19.10 0.48
N ARG A 268 -0.46 18.71 1.72
CA ARG A 268 -0.44 19.61 2.89
C ARG A 268 0.45 20.83 2.68
N ASP A 269 1.68 20.63 2.23
CA ASP A 269 2.65 21.71 2.01
C ASP A 269 2.25 22.59 0.83
N LEU A 270 1.73 21.97 -0.24
CA LEU A 270 1.25 22.71 -1.41
C LEU A 270 0.06 23.60 -1.07
N ILE A 271 -0.89 23.10 -0.27
CA ILE A 271 -2.05 23.88 0.16
C ILE A 271 -1.63 25.02 1.08
N ALA A 272 -0.69 24.78 2.00
CA ALA A 272 -0.15 25.83 2.86
C ALA A 272 0.51 26.97 2.05
N ARG A 273 1.08 26.66 0.88
CA ARG A 273 1.76 27.65 0.01
C ARG A 273 0.83 28.34 -0.97
N TYR A 274 -0.12 27.61 -1.57
CA TYR A 274 -0.90 28.09 -2.71
C TYR A 274 -2.40 28.23 -2.43
N GLY A 275 -2.87 27.82 -1.25
CA GLY A 275 -4.27 27.85 -0.85
C GLY A 275 -5.10 26.69 -1.39
N ASP A 276 -6.32 26.59 -0.90
CA ASP A 276 -7.22 25.46 -1.15
C ASP A 276 -7.69 25.33 -2.60
N ASP A 277 -7.63 26.40 -3.40
CA ASP A 277 -8.11 26.37 -4.78
C ASP A 277 -7.35 25.37 -5.66
N ILE A 278 -6.12 25.02 -5.28
CA ILE A 278 -5.32 24.00 -5.98
C ILE A 278 -6.00 22.62 -5.96
N LEU A 279 -6.84 22.33 -4.96
CA LEU A 279 -7.56 21.06 -4.86
C LEU A 279 -8.56 20.84 -6.00
N LYS A 280 -8.92 21.89 -6.76
CA LYS A 280 -9.85 21.84 -7.89
C LYS A 280 -9.16 21.51 -9.22
N ALA A 281 -7.83 21.39 -9.24
CA ALA A 281 -7.04 21.12 -10.43
C ALA A 281 -5.98 20.06 -10.14
N ASP A 282 -5.33 19.56 -11.19
CA ASP A 282 -4.20 18.63 -11.10
C ASP A 282 -2.85 19.32 -11.31
N VAL A 283 -2.87 20.65 -11.52
CA VAL A 283 -1.69 21.43 -11.93
C VAL A 283 -1.68 22.81 -11.26
N ILE A 284 -0.52 23.22 -10.77
CA ILE A 284 -0.17 24.62 -10.49
C ILE A 284 0.78 25.11 -11.59
N GLY A 285 0.58 26.32 -12.10
CA GLY A 285 1.40 26.87 -13.18
C GLY A 285 0.92 26.44 -14.57
N LYS A 286 1.82 26.40 -15.54
CA LYS A 286 1.48 26.07 -16.94
C LYS A 286 2.18 24.78 -17.33
N ARG A 287 1.42 23.75 -17.66
CA ARG A 287 1.99 22.48 -18.12
C ARG A 287 2.41 22.58 -19.60
N CYS A 288 3.71 22.45 -19.86
CA CYS A 288 4.31 22.23 -21.18
C CYS A 288 5.78 21.80 -21.03
N GLY A 289 6.41 21.25 -22.07
CA GLY A 289 7.77 20.69 -21.96
C GLY A 289 8.89 21.65 -21.57
N GLY A 290 8.68 22.97 -21.73
CA GLY A 290 9.62 24.02 -21.28
C GLY A 290 9.06 24.94 -20.20
N CYS A 291 7.92 24.59 -19.59
CA CYS A 291 7.22 25.46 -18.65
C CYS A 291 7.50 25.08 -17.19
N SER A 292 7.24 26.02 -16.27
CA SER A 292 7.23 25.76 -14.82
C SER A 292 5.83 25.32 -14.38
N TYR A 293 5.73 24.14 -13.78
CA TYR A 293 4.49 23.64 -13.19
C TYR A 293 4.73 22.65 -12.05
N ILE A 294 3.71 22.44 -11.21
CA ILE A 294 3.60 21.31 -10.30
C ILE A 294 2.43 20.46 -10.77
N THR A 295 2.59 19.14 -10.85
CA THR A 295 1.51 18.18 -11.14
C THR A 295 1.26 17.28 -9.94
N TYR A 296 -0.01 17.04 -9.62
CA TYR A 296 -0.51 16.21 -8.51
C TYR A 296 -1.90 15.67 -8.88
N ASN A 297 -2.63 15.07 -7.94
CA ASN A 297 -4.05 14.73 -8.14
C ASN A 297 -4.92 15.59 -7.21
N GLY A 298 -5.73 16.46 -7.81
CA GLY A 298 -6.80 17.18 -7.13
C GLY A 298 -7.98 16.28 -6.80
N LEU A 299 -9.00 16.85 -6.16
CA LEU A 299 -10.13 16.10 -5.61
C LEU A 299 -10.93 15.39 -6.70
N GLU A 300 -11.16 16.02 -7.86
CA GLU A 300 -11.91 15.41 -8.96
C GLU A 300 -11.19 14.16 -9.51
N THR A 301 -9.88 14.23 -9.69
CA THR A 301 -9.08 13.10 -10.18
C THR A 301 -8.99 11.99 -9.13
N LEU A 302 -8.86 12.32 -7.85
CA LEU A 302 -8.95 11.33 -6.75
C LEU A 302 -10.32 10.63 -6.73
N GLN A 303 -11.43 11.35 -6.95
CA GLN A 303 -12.77 10.74 -7.06
C GLN A 303 -12.87 9.79 -8.26
N LYS A 304 -12.38 10.20 -9.43
CA LYS A 304 -12.38 9.36 -10.64
C LYS A 304 -11.56 8.09 -10.45
N LYS A 305 -10.36 8.21 -9.85
CA LYS A 305 -9.51 7.05 -9.52
C LYS A 305 -10.15 6.14 -8.48
N ALA A 306 -10.79 6.69 -7.45
CA ALA A 306 -11.53 5.88 -6.48
C ALA A 306 -12.68 5.09 -7.13
N LYS A 307 -13.45 5.71 -8.03
CA LYS A 307 -14.48 5.01 -8.82
C LYS A 307 -13.89 3.92 -9.70
N LEU A 308 -12.78 4.20 -10.38
CA LEU A 308 -12.03 3.20 -11.16
C LEU A 308 -11.57 2.02 -10.27
N ALA A 309 -11.11 2.32 -9.05
CA ALA A 309 -10.68 1.32 -8.09
C ALA A 309 -11.83 0.42 -7.61
N ALA A 310 -13.04 0.97 -7.44
CA ALA A 310 -14.24 0.17 -7.14
C ALA A 310 -14.71 -0.67 -8.34
N ASP A 311 -14.57 -0.15 -9.56
CA ASP A 311 -14.95 -0.85 -10.78
C ASP A 311 -13.99 -2.02 -11.08
N LYS A 312 -12.67 -1.78 -11.01
CA LYS A 312 -11.66 -2.75 -11.46
C LYS A 312 -10.97 -3.52 -10.33
N GLY A 313 -11.06 -3.03 -9.09
CA GLY A 313 -10.39 -3.60 -7.94
C GLY A 313 -11.29 -3.68 -6.70
N THR A 314 -10.66 -3.65 -5.53
CA THR A 314 -11.33 -3.73 -4.23
C THR A 314 -11.15 -2.49 -3.38
N GLY A 315 -10.37 -1.50 -3.83
CA GLY A 315 -10.02 -0.38 -2.97
C GLY A 315 -8.85 0.47 -3.45
N ILE A 316 -8.45 1.42 -2.59
CA ILE A 316 -7.32 2.33 -2.84
C ILE A 316 -6.19 2.12 -1.82
N MET A 317 -4.98 2.43 -2.26
CA MET A 317 -3.78 2.59 -1.44
C MET A 317 -3.27 4.01 -1.61
N VAL A 318 -2.76 4.62 -0.54
CA VAL A 318 -2.25 5.99 -0.56
C VAL A 318 -0.79 6.03 -0.15
N TRP A 319 0.03 6.65 -1.00
CA TRP A 319 1.35 7.14 -0.63
C TRP A 319 1.35 8.66 -0.50
N GLU A 320 1.50 9.25 0.69
CA GLU A 320 1.37 8.62 2.00
C GLU A 320 0.58 9.55 2.95
N ILE A 321 0.08 9.01 4.08
CA ILE A 321 -1.02 9.65 4.81
C ILE A 321 -0.65 10.98 5.46
N SER A 322 0.63 11.21 5.75
CA SER A 322 1.06 12.46 6.38
C SER A 322 0.99 13.66 5.44
N GLN A 323 0.85 13.41 4.14
CA GLN A 323 0.76 14.46 3.11
C GLN A 323 -0.68 14.93 2.85
N ASP A 324 -1.69 14.28 3.43
CA ASP A 324 -3.08 14.74 3.33
C ASP A 324 -3.23 16.13 3.99
N THR A 325 -4.24 16.86 3.56
CA THR A 325 -4.77 18.03 4.27
C THR A 325 -4.99 17.79 5.76
N GLU A 326 -4.95 18.87 6.54
CA GLU A 326 -5.14 18.86 7.99
C GLU A 326 -6.53 18.31 8.38
N ASP A 327 -7.55 18.54 7.53
CA ASP A 327 -8.92 18.04 7.70
C ASP A 327 -9.21 16.73 6.95
N HIS A 328 -8.18 16.09 6.38
CA HIS A 328 -8.22 14.79 5.69
C HIS A 328 -9.16 14.74 4.47
N ARG A 329 -9.28 15.86 3.74
CA ARG A 329 -10.10 15.99 2.53
C ARG A 329 -9.72 15.00 1.44
N LEU A 330 -8.44 14.68 1.24
CA LEU A 330 -8.06 13.79 0.12
C LEU A 330 -8.55 12.37 0.39
N ILE A 331 -8.25 11.80 1.56
CA ILE A 331 -8.71 10.44 1.89
C ILE A 331 -10.23 10.36 2.04
N LYS A 332 -10.88 11.36 2.66
CA LYS A 332 -12.35 11.40 2.78
C LYS A 332 -13.02 11.43 1.40
N THR A 333 -12.46 12.21 0.48
CA THR A 333 -12.95 12.31 -0.91
C THR A 333 -12.82 10.97 -1.64
N ALA A 334 -11.64 10.35 -1.59
CA ALA A 334 -11.41 9.07 -2.25
C ALA A 334 -12.26 7.95 -1.64
N LYS A 335 -12.36 7.87 -0.30
CA LYS A 335 -13.17 6.88 0.41
C LYS A 335 -14.67 7.04 0.16
N ALA A 336 -15.18 8.26 0.03
CA ALA A 336 -16.58 8.50 -0.31
C ALA A 336 -16.91 7.95 -1.71
N ALA A 337 -16.04 8.20 -2.69
CA ALA A 337 -16.21 7.76 -4.06
C ALA A 337 -16.03 6.24 -4.28
N LEU A 338 -15.49 5.50 -3.30
CA LEU A 338 -15.42 4.03 -3.31
C LEU A 338 -16.76 3.34 -2.98
N LYS A 339 -17.73 4.09 -2.43
CA LYS A 339 -19.03 3.56 -1.99
C LYS A 339 -20.18 3.85 -2.95
N GLU A 340 -19.89 4.58 -4.03
CA GLU A 340 -20.82 4.94 -5.11
C GLU A 340 -20.73 3.94 -6.24
#